data_AF-A0A3L6PKT7-F1
#
_entry.id   AF-A0A3L6PKT7-F1
#
_cell.length_a   1.000
_cell.length_b   1.000
_cell.length_c   1.000
_cell.angle_alpha   90.00
_cell.angle_beta   90.00
_cell.angle_gamma   90.00
#
_symmetry.space_group_name_H-M   'P 1'
#
loop_
_entity.id
_entity.type
_entity.pdbx_description
1 polymer ?
#
loop_
_entity_poly.entity_id
_entity_poly.type
_entity_poly.pdbx_seq_one_letter_code
_entity_poly.pdbx_strand_id
1 'polypeptide(L)'
;MQEVGEKLQLEELKEKEQYMRKLMQVEERSRQKRMEMEERHRKRQRRMITEERYQQGRIEKQDDDDVHRQEELDRFSGDDREGGTCNQLILQGLTILERLALDHNNCMDICSAPGLLPKIMAPIYSNTSIQDIGNSGAWADVVSGFFKVLHRLICAPGETSRSLRLEISSSDKPAVSNLQMILDQGNRTSQELKIEAMKILTELALDPSIELPEKTAETFIKKQIEAFLAAEGEQAPATVSKPIKAMAGRTLVLLSSNNVVDQEKALGGEAFVLKHKTIIDDNCQSTADSMRIVKLCGHIAASMIQSQQYAEHFRNKEFVQSLSKASKVMSSLESYMMFVGTDFGLKKTVRPLLSEVVSELEQKALQSA
;
A
#
# COMPACT_ATOMS: atom_id res chain seq x y z
N MET A 1 -15.30 30.33 53.72
CA MET A 1 -16.06 29.34 52.93
C MET A 1 -15.29 28.88 51.69
N GLN A 2 -14.58 29.76 50.99
CA GLN A 2 -13.84 29.42 49.76
C GLN A 2 -12.64 28.46 49.99
N GLU A 3 -11.83 28.68 51.03
CA GLU A 3 -10.70 27.76 51.38
C GLU A 3 -11.13 26.34 51.78
N VAL A 4 -12.35 26.18 52.32
CA VAL A 4 -12.86 24.85 52.72
C VAL A 4 -13.31 24.06 51.48
N GLY A 5 -13.87 24.75 50.48
CA GLY A 5 -14.23 24.14 49.20
C GLY A 5 -13.02 23.67 48.39
N GLU A 6 -11.94 24.45 48.38
CA GLU A 6 -10.71 24.10 47.68
C GLU A 6 -9.98 22.91 48.32
N LYS A 7 -9.98 22.82 49.66
CA LYS A 7 -9.43 21.64 50.36
C LYS A 7 -10.22 20.37 50.06
N LEU A 8 -11.55 20.44 50.01
CA LEU A 8 -12.39 19.30 49.66
C LEU A 8 -12.15 18.81 48.23
N GLN A 9 -12.00 19.74 47.27
CA GLN A 9 -11.70 19.39 45.88
C GLN A 9 -10.31 18.77 45.71
N LEU A 10 -9.32 19.21 46.48
CA LEU A 10 -7.98 18.64 46.47
C LEU A 10 -7.94 17.23 47.07
N GLU A 11 -8.74 16.97 48.11
CA GLU A 11 -8.90 15.64 48.72
C GLU A 11 -9.55 14.66 47.72
N GLU A 12 -10.64 15.06 47.06
CA GLU A 12 -11.30 14.26 46.02
C GLU A 12 -10.38 13.96 44.83
N LEU A 13 -9.53 14.93 44.44
CA LEU A 13 -8.57 14.73 43.36
C LEU A 13 -7.52 13.68 43.73
N LYS A 14 -7.03 13.72 44.98
CA LYS A 14 -6.07 12.72 45.49
C LYS A 14 -6.68 11.33 45.58
N GLU A 15 -7.94 11.22 46.00
CA GLU A 15 -8.64 9.94 46.03
C GLU A 15 -8.82 9.36 44.62
N LYS A 16 -9.20 10.21 43.64
CA LYS A 16 -9.29 9.80 42.22
C LYS A 16 -7.94 9.36 41.67
N GLU A 17 -6.85 10.07 41.98
CA GLU A 17 -5.52 9.69 41.55
C GLU A 17 -5.09 8.34 42.16
N GLN A 18 -5.38 8.12 43.44
CA GLN A 18 -5.09 6.87 44.14
C GLN A 18 -5.91 5.70 43.55
N TYR A 19 -7.16 5.94 43.19
CA TYR A 19 -8.01 4.97 42.51
C TYR A 19 -7.45 4.61 41.12
N MET A 20 -7.05 5.60 40.34
CA MET A 20 -6.43 5.40 39.02
C MET A 20 -5.13 4.58 39.10
N ARG A 21 -4.26 4.86 40.08
CA ARG A 21 -3.03 4.08 40.29
C ARG A 21 -3.32 2.61 40.61
N LYS A 22 -4.35 2.33 41.43
CA LYS A 22 -4.77 0.96 41.73
C LYS A 22 -5.31 0.24 40.49
N LEU A 23 -6.08 0.95 39.66
CA LEU A 23 -6.63 0.39 38.41
C LEU A 23 -5.51 0.00 37.43
N MET A 24 -4.51 0.86 37.23
CA MET A 24 -3.35 0.56 36.37
C MET A 24 -2.57 -0.66 36.86
N GLN A 25 -2.36 -0.80 38.17
CA GLN A 25 -1.68 -1.98 38.72
C GLN A 25 -2.47 -3.29 38.48
N VAL A 26 -3.80 -3.24 38.49
CA VAL A 26 -4.64 -4.41 38.21
C VAL A 26 -4.56 -4.77 36.71
N GLU A 27 -4.60 -3.79 35.83
CA GLU A 27 -4.44 -4.01 34.39
C GLU A 27 -3.07 -4.57 34.04
N GLU A 28 -2.01 -4.04 34.65
CA GLU A 28 -0.63 -4.51 34.45
C GLU A 28 -0.45 -5.96 34.94
N ARG A 29 -1.00 -6.30 36.11
CA ARG A 29 -1.03 -7.71 36.60
C ARG A 29 -1.83 -8.61 35.67
N SER A 30 -2.93 -8.13 35.11
CA SER A 30 -3.75 -8.88 34.15
C SER A 30 -2.98 -9.10 32.84
N ARG A 31 -2.23 -8.10 32.37
CA ARG A 31 -1.35 -8.20 31.21
C ARG A 31 -0.20 -9.19 31.45
N GLN A 32 0.43 -9.14 32.62
CA GLN A 32 1.50 -10.07 33.00
C GLN A 32 1.02 -11.52 33.01
N LYS A 33 -0.16 -11.77 33.59
CA LYS A 33 -0.79 -13.11 33.59
C LYS A 33 -1.11 -13.62 32.18
N ARG A 34 -1.52 -12.74 31.27
CA ARG A 34 -1.74 -13.11 29.85
C ARG A 34 -0.42 -13.52 29.19
N MET A 35 0.66 -12.76 29.39
CA MET A 35 1.98 -13.10 28.85
C MET A 35 2.52 -14.41 29.42
N GLU A 36 2.38 -14.65 30.73
CA GLU A 36 2.78 -15.92 31.36
C GLU A 36 1.98 -17.11 30.82
N MET A 37 0.66 -16.93 30.58
CA MET A 37 -0.19 -17.96 30.01
C MET A 37 0.21 -18.29 28.57
N GLU A 38 0.50 -17.27 27.77
CA GLU A 38 0.95 -17.40 26.39
C GLU A 38 2.33 -18.07 26.31
N GLU A 39 3.26 -17.70 27.19
CA GLU A 39 4.57 -18.34 27.29
C GLU A 39 4.46 -19.81 27.68
N ARG A 40 3.58 -20.15 28.63
CA ARG A 40 3.28 -21.55 28.98
C ARG A 40 2.68 -22.31 27.80
N HIS A 41 1.79 -21.68 27.03
CA HIS A 41 1.21 -22.30 25.85
C HIS A 41 2.29 -22.56 24.78
N ARG A 42 3.16 -21.59 24.52
CA ARG A 42 4.31 -21.71 23.62
C ARG A 42 5.26 -22.81 24.06
N LYS A 43 5.56 -22.92 25.36
CA LYS A 43 6.41 -23.98 25.93
C LYS A 43 5.77 -25.37 25.74
N ARG A 44 4.45 -25.48 25.89
CA ARG A 44 3.71 -26.74 25.62
C ARG A 44 3.74 -27.12 24.15
N GLN A 45 3.50 -26.17 23.24
CA GLN A 45 3.59 -26.43 21.80
C GLN A 45 4.98 -26.90 21.40
N ARG A 46 6.05 -26.27 21.92
CA ARG A 46 7.43 -26.70 21.69
C ARG A 46 7.67 -28.14 22.17
N ARG A 47 7.20 -28.51 23.36
CA ARG A 47 7.28 -29.89 23.86
C ARG A 47 6.58 -30.89 22.94
N MET A 48 5.36 -30.57 22.49
CA MET A 48 4.63 -31.44 21.57
C MET A 48 5.38 -31.64 20.24
N ILE A 49 5.93 -30.57 19.67
CA ILE A 49 6.71 -30.64 18.42
C ILE A 49 7.98 -31.48 18.61
N THR A 50 8.71 -31.27 19.71
CA THR A 50 9.91 -32.08 20.02
C THR A 50 9.55 -33.56 20.18
N GLU A 51 8.46 -33.85 20.88
CA GLU A 51 8.02 -35.22 21.13
C GLU A 51 7.53 -35.92 19.85
N GLU A 52 6.85 -35.19 18.96
CA GLU A 52 6.49 -35.67 17.62
C GLU A 52 7.71 -35.97 16.75
N ARG A 53 8.74 -35.11 16.79
CA ARG A 53 10.01 -35.35 16.06
C ARG A 53 10.75 -36.57 16.59
N TYR A 54 10.72 -36.82 17.90
CA TYR A 54 11.28 -38.04 18.50
C TYR A 54 10.54 -39.29 18.02
N GLN A 55 9.20 -39.28 18.03
CA GLN A 55 8.39 -40.42 17.54
C GLN A 55 8.60 -40.70 16.05
N GLN A 56 8.93 -39.67 15.26
CA GLN A 56 9.28 -39.80 13.84
C GLN A 56 10.75 -40.21 13.60
N GLY A 57 11.54 -40.46 14.66
CA GLY A 57 12.94 -40.87 14.57
C GLY A 57 13.88 -39.77 14.04
N ARG A 58 13.46 -38.51 14.09
CA ARG A 58 14.25 -37.36 13.57
C ARG A 58 15.24 -36.81 14.59
N ILE A 59 15.07 -37.14 15.87
CA ILE A 59 15.96 -36.75 16.97
C ILE A 59 16.04 -37.89 17.99
N GLU A 60 17.21 -38.10 18.59
CA GLU A 60 17.42 -39.09 19.67
C GLU A 60 17.00 -38.50 21.04
N LYS A 61 16.62 -39.37 21.98
CA LYS A 61 16.27 -38.95 23.36
C LYS A 61 17.56 -38.52 24.07
N GLN A 62 17.70 -37.23 24.32
CA GLN A 62 18.74 -36.69 25.21
C GLN A 62 18.10 -36.33 26.56
N ASP A 63 18.85 -36.59 27.64
CA ASP A 63 18.41 -36.35 29.01
C ASP A 63 18.18 -34.85 29.30
N ASP A 64 17.18 -34.56 30.14
CA ASP A 64 16.58 -33.24 30.39
C ASP A 64 17.57 -32.12 30.85
N ASP A 65 18.79 -32.47 31.26
CA ASP A 65 19.75 -31.54 31.86
C ASP A 65 20.64 -30.78 30.84
N ASP A 66 20.73 -31.23 29.59
CA ASP A 66 21.57 -30.56 28.55
C ASP A 66 20.81 -29.52 27.72
N VAL A 67 19.48 -29.41 27.92
CA VAL A 67 18.60 -28.48 27.18
C VAL A 67 18.96 -27.02 27.46
N HIS A 68 19.50 -26.70 28.64
CA HIS A 68 19.91 -25.33 28.96
C HIS A 68 21.21 -24.89 28.28
N ARG A 69 22.06 -25.81 27.82
CA ARG A 69 23.34 -25.47 27.17
C ARG A 69 23.22 -25.36 25.65
N GLN A 70 22.25 -26.06 25.04
CA GLN A 70 21.95 -25.94 23.62
C GLN A 70 21.19 -24.65 23.27
N GLU A 71 20.50 -24.03 24.25
CA GLU A 71 19.75 -22.77 24.11
C GLU A 71 20.63 -21.55 23.71
N GLU A 72 21.95 -21.60 23.92
CA GLU A 72 22.86 -20.52 23.50
C GLU A 72 23.49 -20.71 22.11
N LEU A 73 23.54 -21.95 21.59
CA LEU A 73 24.19 -22.25 20.30
C LEU A 73 23.22 -22.33 19.12
N ASP A 74 21.94 -22.62 19.35
CA ASP A 74 20.90 -22.57 18.29
C ASP A 74 20.49 -21.14 17.90
N ARG A 75 21.04 -20.12 18.56
CA ARG A 75 20.84 -18.72 18.17
C ARG A 75 21.54 -18.34 16.86
N PHE A 76 22.36 -19.22 16.28
CA PHE A 76 23.15 -18.94 15.07
C PHE A 76 23.13 -20.00 13.97
N SER A 77 22.31 -21.05 14.07
CA SER A 77 22.18 -22.06 13.01
C SER A 77 20.78 -22.05 12.43
N GLY A 78 20.60 -21.31 11.34
CA GLY A 78 19.34 -21.24 10.61
C GLY A 78 18.90 -22.59 10.04
N ASP A 79 17.59 -22.80 10.05
CA ASP A 79 16.89 -23.44 8.94
C ASP A 79 15.49 -22.81 8.82
N ASP A 80 15.37 -21.88 7.88
CA ASP A 80 14.14 -21.18 7.47
C ASP A 80 13.15 -22.11 6.71
N ARG A 81 12.86 -23.31 7.24
CA ARG A 81 12.06 -24.30 6.49
C ARG A 81 10.75 -24.76 7.11
N GLU A 82 10.37 -24.29 8.28
CA GLU A 82 9.10 -24.72 8.90
C GLU A 82 7.98 -23.66 8.90
N GLY A 83 8.28 -22.40 8.57
CA GLY A 83 7.28 -21.35 8.35
C GLY A 83 6.66 -21.33 6.94
N GLY A 84 7.20 -22.13 6.00
CA GLY A 84 6.88 -22.03 4.58
C GLY A 84 5.53 -22.63 4.16
N THR A 85 5.09 -23.72 4.79
CA THR A 85 3.92 -24.50 4.32
C THR A 85 2.58 -23.83 4.64
N CYS A 86 2.42 -23.23 5.82
CA CYS A 86 1.16 -22.56 6.19
C CYS A 86 0.92 -21.30 5.34
N ASN A 87 1.95 -20.45 5.20
CA ASN A 87 1.86 -19.24 4.38
C ASN A 87 1.57 -19.55 2.91
N GLN A 88 2.16 -20.62 2.37
CA GLN A 88 1.87 -21.08 1.01
C GLN A 88 0.40 -21.48 0.82
N LEU A 89 -0.18 -22.23 1.77
CA LEU A 89 -1.60 -22.61 1.70
C LEU A 89 -2.52 -21.40 1.82
N ILE A 90 -2.19 -20.44 2.70
CA ILE A 90 -2.93 -19.18 2.82
C ILE A 90 -2.87 -18.41 1.50
N LEU A 91 -1.68 -18.23 0.92
CA LEU A 91 -1.46 -17.56 -0.37
C LEU A 91 -2.25 -18.23 -1.50
N GLN A 92 -2.29 -19.56 -1.54
CA GLN A 92 -3.11 -20.30 -2.52
C GLN A 92 -4.60 -20.02 -2.33
N GLY A 93 -5.09 -20.08 -1.09
CA GLY A 93 -6.48 -19.75 -0.77
C GLY A 93 -6.85 -18.31 -1.20
N LEU A 94 -5.97 -17.35 -0.94
CA LEU A 94 -6.14 -15.96 -1.35
C LEU A 94 -6.12 -15.80 -2.87
N THR A 95 -5.26 -16.53 -3.57
CA THR A 95 -5.21 -16.52 -5.05
C THR A 95 -6.50 -17.05 -5.64
N ILE A 96 -7.10 -18.10 -5.05
CA ILE A 96 -8.40 -18.63 -5.47
C ILE A 96 -9.49 -17.57 -5.25
N LEU A 97 -9.54 -16.96 -4.06
CA LEU A 97 -10.50 -15.90 -3.75
C LEU A 97 -10.37 -14.70 -4.69
N GLU A 98 -9.14 -14.26 -4.99
CA GLU A 98 -8.89 -13.16 -5.93
C GLU A 98 -9.45 -13.46 -7.32
N ARG A 99 -9.22 -14.68 -7.82
CA ARG A 99 -9.71 -15.12 -9.13
C ARG A 99 -11.23 -15.24 -9.17
N LEU A 100 -11.84 -15.75 -8.09
CA LEU A 100 -13.29 -15.81 -7.98
C LEU A 100 -13.91 -14.41 -7.96
N ALA A 101 -13.30 -13.48 -7.24
CA ALA A 101 -13.72 -12.08 -7.14
C ALA A 101 -13.54 -11.27 -8.45
N LEU A 102 -13.11 -11.88 -9.55
CA LEU A 102 -13.23 -11.26 -10.88
C LEU A 102 -14.68 -11.20 -11.37
N ASP A 103 -15.54 -12.12 -10.89
CA ASP A 103 -16.98 -12.07 -11.11
C ASP A 103 -17.64 -11.31 -9.96
N HIS A 104 -18.48 -10.32 -10.28
CA HIS A 104 -19.10 -9.47 -9.26
C HIS A 104 -20.10 -10.22 -8.37
N ASN A 105 -20.73 -11.30 -8.86
CA ASN A 105 -21.65 -12.10 -8.04
C ASN A 105 -20.86 -12.85 -6.96
N ASN A 106 -19.69 -13.39 -7.31
CA ASN A 106 -18.81 -14.04 -6.35
C ASN A 106 -18.32 -13.06 -5.28
N CYS A 107 -18.11 -11.79 -5.60
CA CYS A 107 -17.77 -10.78 -4.59
C CYS A 107 -18.86 -10.68 -3.50
N MET A 108 -20.13 -10.72 -3.90
CA MET A 108 -21.26 -10.69 -2.95
C MET A 108 -21.26 -11.91 -2.03
N ASP A 109 -21.02 -13.10 -2.60
CA ASP A 109 -20.96 -14.35 -1.85
C ASP A 109 -19.78 -14.37 -0.87
N ILE A 110 -18.61 -13.89 -1.31
CA ILE A 110 -17.41 -13.77 -0.47
C ILE A 110 -17.65 -12.79 0.69
N CYS A 111 -18.27 -11.65 0.43
CA CYS A 111 -18.60 -10.66 1.47
C CYS A 111 -19.65 -11.18 2.45
N SER A 112 -20.59 -11.99 2.00
CA SER A 112 -21.68 -12.53 2.81
C SER A 112 -21.28 -13.79 3.59
N ALA A 113 -20.16 -14.44 3.23
CA ALA A 113 -19.66 -15.62 3.91
C ALA A 113 -19.28 -15.32 5.38
N PRO A 114 -19.92 -15.97 6.37
CA PRO A 114 -19.70 -15.66 7.78
C PRO A 114 -18.23 -15.79 8.21
N GLY A 115 -17.69 -14.71 8.78
CA GLY A 115 -16.33 -14.67 9.32
C GLY A 115 -15.20 -14.62 8.28
N LEU A 116 -15.50 -14.64 6.98
CA LEU A 116 -14.49 -14.53 5.94
C LEU A 116 -14.07 -13.07 5.72
N LEU A 117 -15.03 -12.16 5.54
CA LEU A 117 -14.76 -10.75 5.31
C LEU A 117 -13.92 -10.09 6.44
N PRO A 118 -14.22 -10.30 7.73
CA PRO A 118 -13.37 -9.78 8.81
C PRO A 118 -11.93 -10.28 8.75
N LYS A 119 -11.68 -11.52 8.29
CA LYS A 119 -10.33 -12.06 8.11
C LYS A 119 -9.62 -11.41 6.94
N ILE A 120 -10.32 -11.15 5.84
CA ILE A 120 -9.77 -10.44 4.67
C ILE A 120 -9.37 -9.01 5.05
N MET A 121 -10.18 -8.35 5.87
CA MET A 121 -9.96 -6.98 6.32
C MET A 121 -8.97 -6.87 7.50
N ALA A 122 -8.71 -7.94 8.25
CA ALA A 122 -7.87 -7.89 9.44
C ALA A 122 -6.50 -7.19 9.23
N PRO A 123 -5.78 -7.39 8.11
CA PRO A 123 -4.48 -6.75 7.90
C PRO A 123 -4.53 -5.22 7.76
N ILE A 124 -5.64 -4.63 7.31
CA ILE A 124 -5.76 -3.16 7.21
C ILE A 124 -6.14 -2.52 8.56
N TYR A 125 -6.75 -3.26 9.49
CA TYR A 125 -7.14 -2.72 10.81
C TYR A 125 -6.13 -3.03 11.93
N SER A 126 -5.20 -3.97 11.72
CA SER A 126 -4.26 -4.42 12.75
C SER A 126 -2.97 -3.60 12.76
N ASN A 127 -2.74 -2.85 13.84
CA ASN A 127 -1.53 -2.03 14.01
C ASN A 127 -0.27 -2.90 14.25
N THR A 128 -0.43 -4.08 14.86
CA THR A 128 0.64 -5.06 15.10
C THR A 128 1.20 -5.66 13.81
N SER A 129 0.35 -5.81 12.78
CA SER A 129 0.77 -6.39 11.50
C SER A 129 1.79 -5.53 10.75
N ILE A 130 1.82 -4.22 10.96
CA ILE A 130 2.64 -3.29 10.15
C ILE A 130 4.13 -3.33 10.52
N GLN A 131 4.47 -3.58 11.78
CA GLN A 131 5.87 -3.76 12.21
C GLN A 131 6.40 -5.14 11.80
N ASP A 132 5.55 -6.17 11.88
CA ASP A 132 5.91 -7.55 11.55
C ASP A 132 6.06 -7.78 10.04
N ILE A 133 5.28 -7.07 9.21
CA ILE A 133 5.42 -7.08 7.73
C ILE A 133 6.83 -6.68 7.31
N GLY A 134 7.42 -5.67 7.95
CA GLY A 134 8.76 -5.19 7.62
C GLY A 134 9.89 -6.15 8.02
N ASN A 135 9.58 -7.18 8.83
CA ASN A 135 10.54 -8.12 9.39
C ASN A 135 10.45 -9.51 8.73
N SER A 136 9.43 -9.80 7.91
CA SER A 136 9.24 -11.09 7.24
C SER A 136 8.67 -10.94 5.82
N GLY A 137 9.48 -11.28 4.81
CA GLY A 137 9.06 -11.26 3.41
C GLY A 137 7.87 -12.19 3.13
N ALA A 138 7.88 -13.40 3.69
CA ALA A 138 6.79 -14.36 3.49
C ALA A 138 5.45 -13.86 4.06
N TRP A 139 5.48 -13.09 5.15
CA TRP A 139 4.27 -12.47 5.69
C TRP A 139 3.83 -11.27 4.86
N ALA A 140 4.76 -10.46 4.35
CA ALA A 140 4.44 -9.36 3.44
C ALA A 140 3.72 -9.85 2.17
N ASP A 141 4.11 -11.02 1.64
CA ASP A 141 3.44 -11.65 0.50
C ASP A 141 2.00 -12.08 0.85
N VAL A 142 1.80 -12.68 2.03
CA VAL A 142 0.45 -13.05 2.50
C VAL A 142 -0.44 -11.81 2.62
N VAL A 143 0.06 -10.73 3.23
CA VAL A 143 -0.68 -9.46 3.35
C VAL A 143 -0.97 -8.85 1.97
N SER A 144 -0.03 -8.92 1.04
CA SER A 144 -0.26 -8.51 -0.34
C SER A 144 -1.39 -9.32 -0.99
N GLY A 145 -1.43 -10.64 -0.78
CA GLY A 145 -2.54 -11.49 -1.22
C GLY A 145 -3.89 -11.06 -0.65
N PHE A 146 -3.95 -10.70 0.63
CA PHE A 146 -5.17 -10.16 1.24
C PHE A 146 -5.60 -8.85 0.59
N PHE A 147 -4.66 -7.94 0.33
CA PHE A 147 -4.95 -6.65 -0.30
C PHE A 147 -5.45 -6.82 -1.73
N LYS A 148 -4.95 -7.78 -2.50
CA LYS A 148 -5.47 -8.11 -3.84
C LYS A 148 -6.93 -8.52 -3.79
N VAL A 149 -7.28 -9.44 -2.88
CA VAL A 149 -8.67 -9.87 -2.68
C VAL A 149 -9.53 -8.66 -2.28
N LEU A 150 -9.09 -7.89 -1.29
CA LEU A 150 -9.81 -6.71 -0.83
C LEU A 150 -10.04 -5.68 -1.94
N HIS A 151 -9.00 -5.39 -2.73
CA HIS A 151 -9.09 -4.50 -3.88
C HIS A 151 -10.15 -4.98 -4.89
N ARG A 152 -10.23 -6.28 -5.18
CA ARG A 152 -11.30 -6.83 -6.04
C ARG A 152 -12.69 -6.61 -5.46
N LEU A 153 -12.86 -6.84 -4.16
CA LEU A 153 -14.15 -6.67 -3.49
C LEU A 153 -14.61 -5.20 -3.51
N ILE A 154 -13.69 -4.25 -3.31
CA ILE A 154 -14.02 -2.81 -3.33
C ILE A 154 -14.15 -2.23 -4.75
N CYS A 155 -13.69 -2.91 -5.79
CA CYS A 155 -13.92 -2.52 -7.18
C CYS A 155 -15.23 -3.07 -7.76
N ALA A 156 -15.86 -4.04 -7.09
CA ALA A 156 -17.09 -4.64 -7.59
C ALA A 156 -18.24 -3.59 -7.67
N PRO A 157 -19.12 -3.66 -8.67
CA PRO A 157 -20.31 -2.83 -8.70
C PRO A 157 -21.28 -3.23 -7.58
N GLY A 158 -22.06 -2.26 -7.07
CA GLY A 158 -23.15 -2.51 -6.13
C GLY A 158 -22.93 -2.02 -4.71
N GLU A 159 -23.97 -2.15 -3.89
CA GLU A 159 -24.06 -1.54 -2.56
C GLU A 159 -23.09 -2.16 -1.55
N THR A 160 -22.86 -3.47 -1.59
CA THR A 160 -21.91 -4.13 -0.67
C THR A 160 -20.51 -3.58 -0.83
N SER A 161 -20.04 -3.42 -2.07
CA SER A 161 -18.73 -2.85 -2.35
C SER A 161 -18.62 -1.39 -1.91
N ARG A 162 -19.68 -0.59 -2.17
CA ARG A 162 -19.79 0.79 -1.68
C ARG A 162 -19.72 0.85 -0.16
N SER A 163 -20.47 0.01 0.54
CA SER A 163 -20.46 -0.09 2.00
C SER A 163 -19.07 -0.43 2.53
N LEU A 164 -18.34 -1.34 1.87
CA LEU A 164 -16.96 -1.66 2.23
C LEU A 164 -16.04 -0.45 2.09
N ARG A 165 -16.13 0.29 0.97
CA ARG A 165 -15.31 1.49 0.79
C ARG A 165 -15.60 2.55 1.86
N LEU A 166 -16.88 2.77 2.21
CA LEU A 166 -17.27 3.65 3.31
C LEU A 166 -16.73 3.18 4.66
N GLU A 167 -16.75 1.87 4.92
CA GLU A 167 -16.22 1.29 6.16
C GLU A 167 -14.70 1.45 6.28
N ILE A 168 -13.97 1.28 5.18
CA ILE A 168 -12.52 1.39 5.13
C ILE A 168 -12.09 2.85 5.26
N SER A 169 -12.83 3.77 4.63
CA SER A 169 -12.53 5.22 4.65
C SER A 169 -12.97 5.93 5.93
N SER A 170 -13.61 5.24 6.85
CA SER A 170 -14.10 5.83 8.09
C SER A 170 -12.95 6.40 8.93
N SER A 171 -13.07 7.66 9.34
CA SER A 171 -12.00 8.43 10.01
C SER A 171 -11.72 7.97 11.44
N ASP A 172 -12.66 7.27 12.07
CA ASP A 172 -12.53 6.66 13.41
C ASP A 172 -11.75 5.35 13.38
N LYS A 173 -11.48 4.80 12.19
CA LYS A 173 -10.75 3.53 12.02
C LYS A 173 -9.35 3.74 11.44
N PRO A 174 -8.37 2.88 11.81
CA PRO A 174 -6.98 3.05 11.40
C PRO A 174 -6.68 2.58 9.97
N ALA A 175 -7.66 2.17 9.16
CA ALA A 175 -7.41 1.53 7.88
C ALA A 175 -6.66 2.41 6.89
N VAL A 176 -7.13 3.65 6.66
CA VAL A 176 -6.46 4.59 5.74
C VAL A 176 -5.07 4.97 6.26
N SER A 177 -4.91 5.23 7.56
CA SER A 177 -3.60 5.56 8.14
C SER A 177 -2.62 4.39 8.03
N ASN A 178 -3.08 3.16 8.18
CA ASN A 178 -2.28 1.95 8.07
C ASN A 178 -1.80 1.73 6.63
N LEU A 179 -2.69 1.89 5.66
CA LEU A 179 -2.34 1.84 4.24
C LEU A 179 -1.32 2.92 3.88
N GLN A 180 -1.47 4.15 4.42
CA GLN A 180 -0.49 5.21 4.23
C GLN A 180 0.86 4.91 4.89
N MET A 181 0.86 4.28 6.06
CA MET A 181 2.08 3.88 6.76
C MET A 181 2.87 2.84 5.96
N ILE A 182 2.20 1.89 5.30
CA ILE A 182 2.84 0.91 4.40
C ILE A 182 3.63 1.62 3.27
N LEU A 183 3.12 2.75 2.77
CA LEU A 183 3.82 3.55 1.76
C LEU A 183 5.06 4.27 2.33
N ASP A 184 5.08 4.58 3.63
CA ASP A 184 6.18 5.29 4.31
C ASP A 184 7.36 4.40 4.70
N GLN A 185 7.20 3.08 4.68
CA GLN A 185 8.21 2.15 5.19
C GLN A 185 9.46 2.01 4.31
N GLY A 186 9.64 2.86 3.30
CA GLY A 186 10.81 2.82 2.42
C GLY A 186 11.01 1.41 1.85
N ASN A 187 12.23 0.90 1.82
CA ASN A 187 12.50 -0.45 1.28
C ASN A 187 12.15 -1.61 2.23
N ARG A 188 11.56 -1.35 3.40
CA ARG A 188 11.20 -2.40 4.36
C ARG A 188 9.98 -3.21 3.91
N THR A 189 9.12 -2.64 3.07
CA THR A 189 7.95 -3.32 2.50
C THR A 189 8.21 -3.77 1.08
N SER A 190 7.66 -4.95 0.73
CA SER A 190 7.72 -5.44 -0.64
C SER A 190 7.04 -4.46 -1.60
N GLN A 191 7.57 -4.36 -2.81
CA GLN A 191 7.04 -3.45 -3.82
C GLN A 191 5.60 -3.79 -4.18
N GLU A 192 5.28 -5.08 -4.21
CA GLU A 192 3.93 -5.58 -4.48
C GLU A 192 2.95 -5.13 -3.40
N LEU A 193 3.30 -5.24 -2.12
CA LEU A 193 2.47 -4.76 -1.03
C LEU A 193 2.18 -3.25 -1.15
N LYS A 194 3.19 -2.44 -1.49
CA LYS A 194 2.99 -1.00 -1.73
C LYS A 194 2.03 -0.74 -2.90
N ILE A 195 2.19 -1.48 -4.00
CA ILE A 195 1.32 -1.34 -5.17
C ILE A 195 -0.13 -1.68 -4.81
N GLU A 196 -0.37 -2.76 -4.06
CA GLU A 196 -1.72 -3.13 -3.64
C GLU A 196 -2.31 -2.11 -2.65
N ALA A 197 -1.50 -1.54 -1.74
CA ALA A 197 -1.94 -0.44 -0.88
C ALA A 197 -2.31 0.83 -1.68
N MET A 198 -1.50 1.19 -2.68
CA MET A 198 -1.79 2.31 -3.58
C MET A 198 -3.10 2.10 -4.34
N LYS A 199 -3.35 0.88 -4.84
CA LYS A 199 -4.60 0.54 -5.53
C LYS A 199 -5.82 0.76 -4.63
N ILE A 200 -5.80 0.23 -3.41
CA ILE A 200 -6.90 0.42 -2.46
C ILE A 200 -7.14 1.91 -2.19
N LEU A 201 -6.09 2.66 -1.84
CA LEU A 201 -6.20 4.10 -1.57
C LEU A 201 -6.71 4.89 -2.80
N THR A 202 -6.32 4.48 -4.01
CA THR A 202 -6.81 5.09 -5.26
C THR A 202 -8.30 4.87 -5.42
N GLU A 203 -8.80 3.64 -5.24
CA GLU A 203 -10.23 3.34 -5.35
C GLU A 203 -11.06 4.11 -4.32
N LEU A 204 -10.56 4.28 -3.09
CA LEU A 204 -11.24 5.09 -2.07
C LEU A 204 -11.29 6.57 -2.45
N ALA A 205 -10.19 7.12 -2.98
CA ALA A 205 -10.09 8.52 -3.38
C ALA A 205 -10.89 8.84 -4.66
N LEU A 206 -11.22 7.83 -5.48
CA LEU A 206 -12.05 7.99 -6.68
C LEU A 206 -13.55 7.89 -6.40
N ASP A 207 -13.97 7.35 -5.25
CA ASP A 207 -15.39 7.25 -4.93
C ASP A 207 -15.93 8.63 -4.50
N PRO A 208 -16.88 9.22 -5.26
CA PRO A 208 -17.42 10.54 -4.96
C PRO A 208 -18.23 10.60 -3.66
N SER A 209 -18.55 9.44 -3.07
CA SER A 209 -19.26 9.35 -1.79
C SER A 209 -18.34 9.31 -0.58
N ILE A 210 -17.03 9.36 -0.80
CA ILE A 210 -16.02 9.34 0.23
C ILE A 210 -15.36 10.72 0.29
N GLU A 211 -15.57 11.41 1.40
CA GLU A 211 -14.85 12.63 1.72
C GLU A 211 -13.66 12.27 2.61
N LEU A 212 -12.51 11.99 1.98
CA LEU A 212 -11.27 11.83 2.73
C LEU A 212 -10.88 13.17 3.36
N PRO A 213 -10.33 13.19 4.59
CA PRO A 213 -9.80 14.41 5.18
C PRO A 213 -8.79 15.07 4.23
N GLU A 214 -8.88 16.38 4.04
CA GLU A 214 -8.05 17.15 3.10
C GLU A 214 -6.55 16.81 3.25
N LYS A 215 -6.03 16.87 4.48
CA LYS A 215 -4.65 16.50 4.80
C LYS A 215 -4.28 15.06 4.40
N THR A 216 -5.22 14.12 4.52
CA THR A 216 -5.03 12.72 4.15
C THR A 216 -4.93 12.57 2.64
N ALA A 217 -5.82 13.24 1.89
CA ALA A 217 -5.80 13.27 0.44
C ALA A 217 -4.54 13.95 -0.11
N GLU A 218 -4.18 15.13 0.41
CA GLU A 218 -2.95 15.86 0.06
C GLU A 218 -1.70 15.01 0.30
N THR A 219 -1.62 14.37 1.46
CA THR A 219 -0.49 13.48 1.81
C THR A 219 -0.40 12.31 0.83
N PHE A 220 -1.54 11.72 0.46
CA PHE A 220 -1.56 10.62 -0.51
C PHE A 220 -1.08 11.08 -1.89
N ILE A 221 -1.59 12.21 -2.40
CA ILE A 221 -1.18 12.80 -3.69
C ILE A 221 0.32 13.12 -3.68
N LYS A 222 0.81 13.78 -2.63
CA LYS A 222 2.24 14.10 -2.48
C LYS A 222 3.11 12.85 -2.57
N LYS A 223 2.72 11.76 -1.90
CA LYS A 223 3.44 10.47 -1.98
C LYS A 223 3.43 9.87 -3.38
N GLN A 224 2.33 10.00 -4.13
CA GLN A 224 2.29 9.53 -5.52
C GLN A 224 3.23 10.34 -6.41
N ILE A 225 3.30 11.66 -6.20
CA ILE A 225 4.25 12.54 -6.91
C ILE A 225 5.69 12.12 -6.60
N GLU A 226 6.03 11.97 -5.33
CA GLU A 226 7.37 11.56 -4.90
C GLU A 226 7.76 10.18 -5.47
N ALA A 227 6.85 9.21 -5.40
CA ALA A 227 7.07 7.87 -5.95
C ALA A 227 7.24 7.89 -7.48
N PHE A 228 6.47 8.71 -8.19
CA PHE A 228 6.57 8.84 -9.65
C PHE A 228 7.86 9.54 -10.07
N LEU A 229 8.27 10.60 -9.36
CA LEU A 229 9.42 11.44 -9.68
C LEU A 229 10.76 10.94 -9.14
N ALA A 230 10.81 9.80 -8.43
CA ALA A 230 12.05 9.25 -7.89
C ALA A 230 13.05 8.96 -9.04
N ALA A 231 14.29 9.48 -8.95
CA ALA A 231 15.30 9.30 -9.99
C ALA A 231 15.77 7.83 -10.14
N GLU A 232 16.23 7.45 -11.33
CA GLU A 232 16.90 6.16 -11.58
C GLU A 232 18.42 6.42 -11.66
N GLY A 233 19.22 5.94 -10.69
CA GLY A 233 20.67 6.19 -10.73
C GLY A 233 21.51 5.62 -9.58
N GLU A 234 22.79 5.34 -9.87
CA GLU A 234 23.73 4.44 -9.16
C GLU A 234 24.24 4.87 -7.76
N GLN A 235 23.85 6.03 -7.19
CA GLN A 235 24.45 6.51 -5.93
C GLN A 235 23.47 7.11 -4.89
N ALA A 236 22.23 6.63 -4.80
CA ALA A 236 21.35 6.99 -3.67
C ALA A 236 20.64 5.75 -3.08
N PRO A 237 20.56 5.59 -1.75
CA PRO A 237 19.95 4.42 -1.14
C PRO A 237 18.43 4.56 -1.16
N ALA A 238 17.78 4.13 -2.25
CA ALA A 238 16.43 3.52 -2.29
C ALA A 238 15.87 3.50 -3.72
N THR A 239 16.01 2.37 -4.41
CA THR A 239 15.46 2.16 -5.77
C THR A 239 13.94 1.95 -5.75
N VAL A 240 13.19 2.99 -6.13
CA VAL A 240 11.77 2.84 -6.49
C VAL A 240 11.69 2.18 -7.88
N SER A 241 11.06 1.01 -7.98
CA SER A 241 11.01 0.27 -9.25
C SER A 241 10.00 0.84 -10.24
N LYS A 242 10.20 0.51 -11.52
CA LYS A 242 9.30 0.89 -12.62
C LYS A 242 7.82 0.55 -12.35
N PRO A 243 7.46 -0.61 -11.76
CA PRO A 243 6.07 -0.89 -11.37
C PRO A 243 5.46 0.09 -10.37
N ILE A 244 6.22 0.54 -9.35
CA ILE A 244 5.73 1.53 -8.39
C ILE A 244 5.50 2.87 -9.08
N LYS A 245 6.45 3.30 -9.93
CA LYS A 245 6.28 4.53 -10.73
C LYS A 245 5.05 4.43 -11.62
N ALA A 246 4.88 3.32 -12.33
CA ALA A 246 3.72 3.13 -13.20
C ALA A 246 2.38 3.18 -12.42
N MET A 247 2.33 2.57 -11.22
CA MET A 247 1.13 2.67 -10.38
C MET A 247 0.89 4.10 -9.91
N ALA A 248 1.93 4.78 -9.39
CA ALA A 248 1.83 6.14 -8.90
C ALA A 248 1.38 7.13 -9.99
N GLY A 249 1.99 7.06 -11.18
CA GLY A 249 1.59 7.86 -12.34
C GLY A 249 0.14 7.60 -12.75
N ARG A 250 -0.32 6.35 -12.70
CA ARG A 250 -1.71 6.00 -13.00
C ARG A 250 -2.67 6.59 -11.97
N THR A 251 -2.36 6.49 -10.69
CA THR A 251 -3.14 7.12 -9.62
C THR A 251 -3.24 8.62 -9.84
N LEU A 252 -2.13 9.30 -10.18
CA LEU A 252 -2.14 10.73 -10.47
C LEU A 252 -3.08 11.07 -11.64
N VAL A 253 -3.01 10.34 -12.76
CA VAL A 253 -3.92 10.55 -13.90
C VAL A 253 -5.39 10.40 -13.51
N LEU A 254 -5.70 9.36 -12.71
CA LEU A 254 -7.06 9.09 -12.26
C LEU A 254 -7.59 10.20 -11.35
N LEU A 255 -6.78 10.68 -10.40
CA LEU A 255 -7.17 11.73 -9.47
C LEU A 255 -7.24 13.11 -10.12
N SER A 256 -6.34 13.41 -11.07
CA SER A 256 -6.36 14.66 -11.83
C SER A 256 -7.59 14.78 -12.76
N SER A 257 -8.15 13.64 -13.20
CA SER A 257 -9.38 13.63 -14.01
C SER A 257 -10.65 13.95 -13.21
N ASN A 258 -10.59 13.88 -11.87
CA ASN A 258 -11.75 13.95 -10.98
C ASN A 258 -11.84 15.26 -10.15
N ASN A 259 -11.18 16.34 -10.58
CA ASN A 259 -11.18 17.65 -9.90
C ASN A 259 -10.77 17.60 -8.42
N VAL A 260 -9.64 16.95 -8.11
CA VAL A 260 -9.00 17.12 -6.80
C VAL A 260 -8.09 18.35 -6.84
N VAL A 261 -8.72 19.48 -6.52
CA VAL A 261 -8.23 20.69 -5.82
C VAL A 261 -6.70 20.96 -5.87
N ASP A 262 -6.33 22.09 -6.48
CA ASP A 262 -5.10 22.85 -6.26
C ASP A 262 -3.78 22.07 -6.13
N GLN A 263 -3.55 21.12 -7.06
CA GLN A 263 -2.25 20.45 -7.28
C GLN A 263 -1.09 21.42 -7.63
N GLU A 264 -1.36 22.71 -7.82
CA GLU A 264 -0.39 23.75 -8.20
C GLU A 264 0.74 23.94 -7.17
N LYS A 265 0.42 23.90 -5.86
CA LYS A 265 1.42 24.08 -4.79
C LYS A 265 2.22 22.83 -4.47
N ALA A 266 1.66 21.65 -4.68
CA ALA A 266 2.32 20.39 -4.36
C ALA A 266 3.46 20.04 -5.33
N LEU A 267 3.36 20.52 -6.58
CA LEU A 267 4.22 20.07 -7.68
C LEU A 267 5.46 20.96 -7.88
N GLY A 268 5.44 22.24 -7.53
CA GLY A 268 6.61 23.10 -7.67
C GLY A 268 6.91 23.51 -9.12
N GLY A 269 5.85 23.75 -9.92
CA GLY A 269 5.87 24.48 -11.18
C GLY A 269 6.96 24.04 -12.17
N GLU A 270 8.01 24.83 -12.28
CA GLU A 270 9.13 24.59 -13.19
C GLU A 270 9.96 23.35 -12.84
N ALA A 271 10.25 23.13 -11.56
CA ALA A 271 11.04 21.99 -11.10
C ALA A 271 10.31 20.67 -11.37
N PHE A 272 8.97 20.69 -11.32
CA PHE A 272 8.13 19.56 -11.71
C PHE A 272 8.36 19.21 -13.18
N VAL A 273 8.16 20.17 -14.09
CA VAL A 273 8.23 19.94 -15.53
C VAL A 273 9.62 19.44 -15.94
N LEU A 274 10.68 19.97 -15.32
CA LEU A 274 12.05 19.49 -15.55
C LEU A 274 12.23 18.03 -15.14
N LYS A 275 11.88 17.64 -13.91
CA LYS A 275 11.97 16.25 -13.46
C LYS A 275 11.11 15.32 -14.32
N HIS A 276 9.93 15.79 -14.70
CA HIS A 276 8.99 15.05 -15.52
C HIS A 276 9.52 14.79 -16.94
N LYS A 277 10.19 15.79 -17.53
CA LYS A 277 10.93 15.62 -18.79
C LYS A 277 12.07 14.61 -18.64
N THR A 278 12.88 14.73 -17.58
CA THR A 278 13.99 13.79 -17.32
C THR A 278 13.48 12.34 -17.26
N ILE A 279 12.31 12.09 -16.65
CA ILE A 279 11.71 10.74 -16.62
C ILE A 279 11.40 10.22 -18.02
N ILE A 280 10.91 11.06 -18.92
CA ILE A 280 10.67 10.68 -20.32
C ILE A 280 11.98 10.31 -21.00
N ASP A 281 13.01 11.13 -20.80
CA ASP A 281 14.33 10.91 -21.40
C ASP A 281 14.96 9.60 -20.88
N ASP A 282 14.92 9.36 -19.56
CA ASP A 282 15.42 8.16 -18.90
C ASP A 282 14.65 6.89 -19.32
N ASN A 283 13.36 7.05 -19.62
CA ASN A 283 12.48 5.96 -20.08
C ASN A 283 12.34 5.90 -21.60
N CYS A 284 13.23 6.53 -22.38
CA CYS A 284 13.20 6.49 -23.84
C CYS A 284 13.75 5.17 -24.42
N GLN A 285 13.31 4.04 -23.88
CA GLN A 285 13.71 2.69 -24.27
C GLN A 285 12.48 1.86 -24.62
N SER A 286 12.58 1.01 -25.64
CA SER A 286 11.48 0.18 -26.11
C SER A 286 11.20 -1.02 -25.18
N THR A 287 10.66 -0.74 -23.98
CA THR A 287 10.18 -1.72 -23.02
C THR A 287 8.75 -1.39 -22.57
N ALA A 288 8.00 -2.41 -22.14
CA ALA A 288 6.59 -2.24 -21.75
C ALA A 288 6.41 -1.25 -20.59
N ASP A 289 7.26 -1.34 -19.57
CA ASP A 289 7.16 -0.46 -18.39
C ASP A 289 7.59 0.97 -18.69
N SER A 290 8.66 1.15 -19.46
CA SER A 290 9.09 2.49 -19.88
C SER A 290 8.05 3.16 -20.77
N MET A 291 7.38 2.41 -21.66
CA MET A 291 6.25 2.94 -22.44
C MET A 291 5.08 3.37 -21.56
N ARG A 292 4.71 2.57 -20.55
CA ARG A 292 3.65 2.94 -19.59
C ARG A 292 4.01 4.22 -18.86
N ILE A 293 5.24 4.35 -18.36
CA ILE A 293 5.71 5.55 -17.68
C ILE A 293 5.64 6.78 -18.59
N VAL A 294 6.13 6.68 -19.82
CA VAL A 294 6.10 7.77 -20.80
C VAL A 294 4.67 8.19 -21.16
N LYS A 295 3.75 7.24 -21.34
CA LYS A 295 2.32 7.54 -21.54
C LYS A 295 1.71 8.29 -20.37
N LEU A 296 2.00 7.83 -19.15
CA LEU A 296 1.51 8.48 -17.93
C LEU A 296 2.07 9.91 -17.83
N CYS A 297 3.33 10.14 -18.17
CA CYS A 297 3.88 11.49 -18.27
C CYS A 297 3.08 12.35 -19.26
N GLY A 298 2.77 11.82 -20.45
CA GLY A 298 1.96 12.56 -21.42
C GLY A 298 0.57 12.93 -20.88
N HIS A 299 -0.13 11.99 -20.24
CA HIS A 299 -1.45 12.23 -19.65
C HIS A 299 -1.45 13.21 -18.48
N ILE A 300 -0.46 13.12 -17.58
CA ILE A 300 -0.29 14.06 -16.48
C ILE A 300 -0.10 15.46 -17.05
N ALA A 301 0.81 15.63 -18.02
CA ALA A 301 1.03 16.91 -18.67
C ALA A 301 -0.24 17.44 -19.37
N ALA A 302 -1.01 16.59 -20.04
CA ALA A 302 -2.22 16.98 -20.76
C ALA A 302 -3.34 17.43 -19.81
N SER A 303 -3.36 16.89 -18.60
CA SER A 303 -4.26 17.32 -17.53
C SER A 303 -3.81 18.67 -16.94
N MET A 304 -2.51 18.88 -16.82
CA MET A 304 -1.94 20.08 -16.19
C MET A 304 -1.89 21.32 -17.11
N ILE A 305 -1.75 21.16 -18.43
CA ILE A 305 -1.72 22.29 -19.38
C ILE A 305 -3.01 23.12 -19.36
N GLN A 306 -4.11 22.58 -18.84
CA GLN A 306 -5.35 23.34 -18.64
C GLN A 306 -5.18 24.51 -17.65
N SER A 307 -4.16 24.47 -16.77
CA SER A 307 -3.75 25.62 -15.97
C SER A 307 -2.80 26.50 -16.78
N GLN A 308 -3.16 27.79 -16.92
CA GLN A 308 -2.42 28.76 -17.74
C GLN A 308 -0.95 28.93 -17.28
N GLN A 309 -0.64 28.70 -16.00
CA GLN A 309 0.72 28.77 -15.47
C GLN A 309 1.61 27.60 -15.95
N TYR A 310 1.07 26.39 -16.08
CA TYR A 310 1.84 25.22 -16.52
C TYR A 310 2.05 25.17 -18.03
N ALA A 311 1.15 25.78 -18.82
CA ALA A 311 1.24 25.82 -20.27
C ALA A 311 2.58 26.41 -20.75
N GLU A 312 3.03 27.52 -20.16
CA GLU A 312 4.34 28.11 -20.48
C GLU A 312 5.51 27.20 -20.11
N HIS A 313 5.46 26.58 -18.92
CA HIS A 313 6.51 25.67 -18.47
C HIS A 313 6.66 24.44 -19.39
N PHE A 314 5.57 23.81 -19.82
CA PHE A 314 5.62 22.67 -20.74
C PHE A 314 6.09 23.05 -22.15
N ARG A 315 5.74 24.24 -22.65
CA ARG A 315 6.22 24.75 -23.95
C ARG A 315 7.72 25.04 -23.95
N ASN A 316 8.23 25.71 -22.91
CA ASN A 316 9.61 26.21 -22.88
C ASN A 316 10.66 25.13 -22.61
N LYS A 317 10.27 23.93 -22.17
CA LYS A 317 11.21 22.89 -21.71
C LYS A 317 11.41 21.73 -22.68
N GLU A 318 11.06 21.89 -23.96
CA GLU A 318 11.19 20.82 -24.98
C GLU A 318 10.50 19.51 -24.56
N PHE A 319 9.49 19.59 -23.70
CA PHE A 319 8.78 18.42 -23.16
C PHE A 319 8.10 17.64 -24.29
N VAL A 320 7.37 18.36 -25.16
CA VAL A 320 6.70 17.79 -26.34
C VAL A 320 7.70 17.14 -27.29
N GLN A 321 8.89 17.72 -27.46
CA GLN A 321 9.94 17.13 -28.31
C GLN A 321 10.46 15.81 -27.74
N SER A 322 10.69 15.77 -26.42
CA SER A 322 11.14 14.56 -25.71
C SER A 322 10.08 13.46 -25.79
N LEU A 323 8.81 13.80 -25.61
CA LEU A 323 7.68 12.89 -25.74
C LEU A 323 7.51 12.39 -27.18
N SER A 324 7.62 13.26 -28.18
CA SER A 324 7.57 12.91 -29.61
C SER A 324 8.70 11.96 -29.99
N LYS A 325 9.91 12.20 -29.48
CA LYS A 325 11.06 11.29 -29.65
C LYS A 325 10.77 9.91 -29.05
N ALA A 326 10.29 9.85 -27.81
CA ALA A 326 9.93 8.59 -27.15
C ALA A 326 8.81 7.84 -27.90
N SER A 327 7.80 8.56 -28.38
CA SER A 327 6.72 8.00 -29.22
C SER A 327 7.25 7.31 -30.47
N LYS A 328 8.25 7.89 -31.15
CA LYS A 328 8.86 7.28 -32.33
C LYS A 328 9.62 6.01 -31.97
N VAL A 329 10.41 6.04 -30.89
CA VAL A 329 11.19 4.89 -30.40
C VAL A 329 10.27 3.71 -30.02
N MET A 330 9.13 3.99 -29.40
CA MET A 330 8.23 2.97 -28.84
C MET A 330 7.10 2.52 -29.79
N SER A 331 6.99 3.14 -30.97
CA SER A 331 5.88 2.91 -31.92
C SER A 331 5.67 1.44 -32.29
N SER A 332 6.77 0.71 -32.53
CA SER A 332 6.71 -0.72 -32.88
C SER A 332 6.19 -1.56 -31.71
N LEU A 333 6.73 -1.35 -30.51
CA LEU A 333 6.31 -2.06 -29.31
C LEU A 333 4.84 -1.79 -28.96
N GLU A 334 4.39 -0.55 -29.12
CA GLU A 334 3.00 -0.17 -28.85
C GLU A 334 2.02 -0.92 -29.75
N SER A 335 2.37 -1.10 -31.03
CA SER A 335 1.59 -1.90 -31.97
C SER A 335 1.42 -3.35 -31.49
N TYR A 336 2.47 -3.96 -30.92
CA TYR A 336 2.40 -5.30 -30.34
C TYR A 336 1.60 -5.34 -29.02
N MET A 337 1.68 -4.27 -28.21
CA MET A 337 1.04 -4.21 -26.89
C MET A 337 -0.46 -3.91 -26.92
N MET A 338 -0.99 -3.40 -28.02
CA MET A 338 -2.43 -3.14 -28.23
C MET A 338 -3.35 -4.33 -27.87
N PHE A 339 -2.83 -5.55 -27.99
CA PHE A 339 -3.58 -6.80 -27.76
C PHE A 339 -3.34 -7.43 -26.38
N VAL A 340 -2.37 -6.96 -25.59
CA VAL A 340 -1.94 -7.65 -24.35
C VAL A 340 -2.86 -7.33 -23.16
N GLY A 341 -3.83 -6.41 -23.30
CA GLY A 341 -4.92 -6.24 -22.32
C GLY A 341 -4.45 -5.99 -20.89
N THR A 342 -3.29 -5.35 -20.69
CA THR A 342 -2.66 -5.22 -19.36
C THR A 342 -3.27 -4.15 -18.47
N ASP A 343 -4.46 -3.66 -18.78
CA ASP A 343 -5.14 -2.69 -17.94
C ASP A 343 -5.75 -3.43 -16.77
N PHE A 344 -4.99 -3.49 -15.67
CA PHE A 344 -5.39 -4.01 -14.35
C PHE A 344 -6.71 -3.39 -13.85
N GLY A 345 -7.85 -3.88 -14.36
CA GLY A 345 -9.19 -3.59 -13.85
C GLY A 345 -9.78 -2.21 -14.14
N LEU A 346 -9.00 -1.12 -14.16
CA LEU A 346 -9.55 0.19 -14.54
C LEU A 346 -9.50 0.37 -16.06
N LYS A 347 -10.65 0.12 -16.68
CA LYS A 347 -10.94 0.50 -18.06
C LYS A 347 -10.74 2.02 -18.17
N LYS A 348 -9.78 2.46 -19.00
CA LYS A 348 -9.71 3.78 -19.70
C LYS A 348 -8.43 4.65 -19.53
N THR A 349 -7.42 4.30 -18.74
CA THR A 349 -6.32 5.27 -18.47
C THR A 349 -5.06 5.15 -19.34
N VAL A 350 -4.89 4.09 -20.15
CA VAL A 350 -3.68 3.88 -20.99
C VAL A 350 -4.00 3.69 -22.48
N ARG A 351 -5.27 3.92 -22.84
CA ARG A 351 -5.70 4.23 -24.21
C ARG A 351 -5.99 5.73 -24.20
N PRO A 352 -5.23 6.53 -24.95
CA PRO A 352 -4.95 6.30 -26.37
C PRO A 352 -3.49 5.93 -26.70
N LEU A 353 -3.16 5.84 -27.99
CA LEU A 353 -1.78 5.64 -28.47
C LEU A 353 -0.86 6.77 -27.98
N LEU A 354 0.44 6.50 -27.80
CA LEU A 354 1.38 7.52 -27.36
C LEU A 354 1.45 8.69 -28.38
N SER A 355 1.27 8.40 -29.67
CA SER A 355 1.14 9.43 -30.71
C SER A 355 -0.10 10.32 -30.53
N GLU A 356 -1.23 9.74 -30.09
CA GLU A 356 -2.45 10.50 -29.81
C GLU A 356 -2.26 11.40 -28.58
N VAL A 357 -1.56 10.92 -27.55
CA VAL A 357 -1.21 11.73 -26.36
C VAL A 357 -0.31 12.90 -26.74
N VAL A 358 0.65 12.70 -27.66
CA VAL A 358 1.48 13.80 -28.21
C VAL A 358 0.60 14.83 -28.94
N SER A 359 -0.30 14.38 -29.82
CA SER A 359 -1.19 15.28 -30.55
C SER A 359 -2.16 16.05 -29.64
N GLU A 360 -2.70 15.39 -28.61
CA GLU A 360 -3.55 16.04 -27.60
C GLU A 360 -2.79 17.15 -26.86
N LEU A 361 -1.54 16.86 -26.45
CA LEU A 361 -0.67 17.84 -25.79
C LEU A 361 -0.35 19.04 -26.67
N GLU A 362 0.00 18.81 -27.93
CA GLU A 362 0.26 19.87 -28.90
C GLU A 362 -0.96 20.76 -29.10
N GLN A 363 -2.15 20.15 -29.25
CA GLN A 363 -3.40 20.89 -29.40
C GLN A 363 -3.72 21.73 -28.17
N LYS A 364 -3.61 21.17 -26.96
CA LYS A 364 -3.86 21.90 -25.71
C LYS A 364 -2.84 23.01 -25.47
N ALA A 365 -1.58 22.81 -25.87
CA ALA A 365 -0.54 23.83 -25.77
C ALA A 365 -0.77 25.02 -26.69
N LEU A 366 -1.39 24.81 -27.86
CA LEU A 366 -1.78 25.88 -28.79
C LEU A 366 -3.02 26.66 -28.31
N GLN A 367 -3.97 26.00 -27.66
CA GLN A 367 -5.19 26.65 -27.14
C GLN A 367 -4.97 27.47 -25.86
N SER A 368 -3.86 27.24 -25.17
CA SER A 368 -3.43 27.92 -23.93
C SER A 368 -2.37 29.01 -24.18
N ALA A 369 -2.13 29.36 -25.45
CA ALA A 369 -1.31 30.50 -25.88
C ALA A 369 -2.24 31.64 -26.31
#